data_AF-A0A4U6WBS5-F1
#
_entry.id   AF-A0A4U6WBS5-F1
#
_cell.length_a   1.000
_cell.length_b   1.000
_cell.length_c   1.000
_cell.angle_alpha   90.00
_cell.angle_beta   90.00
_cell.angle_gamma   90.00
#
_symmetry.space_group_name_H-M   'P 1'
#
loop_
_entity.id
_entity.type
_entity.pdbx_description
1 polymer ?
#
loop_
_entity_poly.entity_id
_entity_poly.type
_entity_poly.pdbx_seq_one_letter_code
_entity_poly.pdbx_strand_id
1 'polypeptide(L)'
;MAPRADFAALRASPADVRVVTSDGSSIPAHSSVLAAASPVLERMIVGARRGWDADRTVVRVLGAPSDAVAAFLHFLYCCPDPSREKAAAAEDWGEDALGAHGAALLALAHAYRVPWLKRRVEAAVAARLTAERAVDALKLAALCDAPRLHLACARLAAKDLAAVQRSEGWRFAGRHDAGLQLELLQLLHDADQIDARVCKFGHML
;
A
#
# COMPACT_ATOMS: atom_id res chain seq x y z
N MET A 1 -34.74 -34.92 1.47
CA MET A 1 -33.72 -34.57 2.48
C MET A 1 -32.42 -34.33 1.72
N ALA A 2 -32.10 -33.07 1.39
CA ALA A 2 -30.91 -32.76 0.59
C ALA A 2 -29.65 -33.00 1.44
N PRO A 3 -28.60 -33.65 0.91
CA PRO A 3 -27.36 -33.82 1.65
C PRO A 3 -26.74 -32.44 1.88
N ARG A 4 -26.65 -32.03 3.15
CA ARG A 4 -25.81 -30.90 3.55
C ARG A 4 -24.38 -31.31 3.23
N ALA A 5 -23.81 -30.73 2.18
CA ALA A 5 -22.39 -30.88 1.90
C ALA A 5 -21.61 -30.41 3.14
N ASP A 6 -20.83 -31.32 3.71
CA ASP A 6 -19.98 -31.04 4.86
C ASP A 6 -18.74 -30.28 4.37
N PHE A 7 -18.88 -28.96 4.21
CA PHE A 7 -17.80 -28.08 3.77
C PHE A 7 -16.62 -28.04 4.76
N ALA A 8 -16.77 -28.60 5.97
CA ALA A 8 -15.68 -28.73 6.95
C ALA A 8 -14.65 -29.81 6.57
N ALA A 9 -14.99 -30.69 5.62
CA ALA A 9 -14.08 -31.73 5.10
C ALA A 9 -13.24 -31.27 3.89
N LEU A 10 -13.38 -30.02 3.44
CA LEU A 10 -12.48 -29.44 2.44
C LEU A 10 -11.10 -29.30 3.07
N ARG A 11 -10.23 -30.29 2.86
CA ARG A 11 -8.79 -30.16 3.09
C ARG A 11 -8.34 -28.81 2.55
N ALA A 12 -7.55 -28.06 3.34
CA ALA A 12 -6.84 -26.91 2.81
C ALA A 12 -6.19 -27.34 1.50
N SER A 13 -6.56 -26.68 0.39
CA SER A 13 -6.00 -27.00 -0.92
C SER A 13 -4.48 -27.01 -0.79
N PRO A 14 -3.75 -27.97 -1.37
CA PRO A 14 -2.31 -27.86 -1.41
C PRO A 14 -1.94 -26.56 -2.13
N ALA A 15 -0.91 -25.88 -1.61
CA ALA A 15 -0.38 -24.69 -2.25
C ALA A 15 0.15 -25.05 -3.65
N ASP A 16 -0.45 -24.46 -4.68
CA ASP A 16 -0.19 -24.75 -6.09
C ASP A 16 0.69 -23.68 -6.76
N VAL A 17 1.05 -22.63 -6.02
CA VAL A 17 1.97 -21.58 -6.46
C VAL A 17 2.99 -21.24 -5.37
N ARG A 18 4.20 -20.88 -5.80
CA ARG A 18 5.28 -20.42 -4.92
C ARG A 18 5.60 -18.96 -5.23
N VAL A 19 5.55 -18.11 -4.21
CA VAL A 19 6.01 -16.72 -4.30
C VAL A 19 7.47 -16.66 -3.88
N VAL A 20 8.35 -16.19 -4.76
CA VAL A 20 9.78 -16.01 -4.48
C VAL A 20 10.08 -14.54 -4.24
N THR A 21 10.66 -14.24 -3.08
CA THR A 21 11.03 -12.88 -2.63
C THR A 21 12.47 -12.53 -3.01
N SER A 22 12.87 -11.27 -2.79
CA SER A 22 14.18 -10.74 -3.17
C SER A 22 15.38 -11.44 -2.50
N ASP A 23 15.20 -12.00 -1.31
CA ASP A 23 16.19 -12.80 -0.59
C ASP A 23 16.26 -14.28 -1.04
N GLY A 24 15.45 -14.67 -2.03
CA GLY A 24 15.32 -16.06 -2.47
C GLY A 24 14.41 -16.92 -1.60
N SER A 25 13.81 -16.36 -0.55
CA SER A 25 12.81 -17.06 0.26
C SER A 25 11.59 -17.39 -0.60
N SER A 26 10.93 -18.49 -0.23
CA SER A 26 9.83 -19.07 -0.99
C SER A 26 8.62 -19.25 -0.09
N ILE A 27 7.54 -18.55 -0.41
CA ILE A 27 6.29 -18.60 0.34
C ILE A 27 5.28 -19.44 -0.45
N PRO A 28 4.76 -20.56 0.10
CA PRO A 28 3.69 -21.33 -0.54
C PRO A 28 2.38 -20.52 -0.51
N ALA A 29 1.67 -20.48 -1.63
CA ALA A 29 0.40 -19.76 -1.75
C ALA A 29 -0.60 -20.50 -2.67
N HIS A 30 -1.82 -19.97 -2.77
CA HIS A 30 -2.90 -20.50 -3.59
C HIS A 30 -3.17 -19.58 -4.78
N SER A 31 -3.10 -20.13 -5.99
CA SER A 31 -3.32 -19.38 -7.22
C SER A 31 -4.71 -18.75 -7.27
N SER A 32 -5.73 -19.43 -6.74
CA SER A 32 -7.10 -18.95 -6.66
C SER A 32 -7.23 -17.67 -5.83
N VAL A 33 -6.59 -17.62 -4.66
CA VAL A 33 -6.60 -16.45 -3.77
C VAL A 33 -5.85 -15.29 -4.41
N LEU A 34 -4.65 -15.53 -4.94
CA LEU A 34 -3.84 -14.49 -5.55
C LEU A 34 -4.47 -13.91 -6.82
N ALA A 35 -5.03 -14.77 -7.67
CA ALA A 35 -5.71 -14.35 -8.90
C ALA A 35 -7.00 -13.57 -8.60
N ALA A 36 -7.78 -14.00 -7.61
CA ALA A 36 -8.98 -13.27 -7.20
C ALA A 36 -8.65 -11.89 -6.60
N ALA A 37 -7.55 -11.79 -5.85
CA ALA A 37 -7.18 -10.54 -5.18
C ALA A 37 -6.45 -9.54 -6.07
N SER A 38 -5.77 -9.99 -7.14
CA SER A 38 -4.97 -9.13 -8.01
C SER A 38 -5.01 -9.58 -9.48
N PRO A 39 -5.42 -8.70 -10.40
CA PRO A 39 -5.36 -8.98 -11.84
C PRO A 39 -3.92 -9.07 -12.38
N VAL A 40 -2.94 -8.50 -11.65
CA VAL A 40 -1.53 -8.60 -12.02
C VAL A 40 -1.00 -9.99 -11.65
N LEU A 41 -1.29 -10.45 -10.44
CA LEU A 41 -0.92 -11.81 -10.00
C LEU A 41 -1.60 -12.87 -10.86
N GLU A 42 -2.88 -12.70 -11.21
CA GLU A 42 -3.58 -13.59 -12.13
C GLU A 42 -2.82 -13.73 -13.46
N ARG A 43 -2.44 -12.61 -14.08
CA ARG A 43 -1.67 -12.63 -15.34
C ARG A 43 -0.31 -13.28 -15.18
N MET A 44 0.38 -13.05 -14.07
CA MET A 44 1.67 -13.69 -13.78
C MET A 44 1.52 -15.21 -13.64
N ILE A 45 0.48 -15.67 -12.95
CA ILE A 45 0.17 -17.09 -12.77
C ILE A 45 -0.17 -17.75 -14.11
N VAL A 46 -1.07 -17.13 -14.89
CA VAL A 46 -1.45 -17.63 -16.23
C VAL A 46 -0.24 -17.66 -17.17
N GLY A 47 0.62 -16.64 -17.10
CA GLY A 47 1.87 -16.59 -17.86
C GLY A 47 2.85 -17.70 -17.46
N ALA A 48 3.04 -17.91 -16.16
CA ALA A 48 3.92 -18.95 -15.64
C ALA A 48 3.47 -20.36 -16.04
N ARG A 49 2.16 -20.63 -16.06
CA ARG A 49 1.58 -21.91 -16.50
C ARG A 49 1.73 -22.20 -17.99
N ARG A 50 2.01 -21.19 -18.82
CA ARG A 50 2.27 -21.37 -20.25
C ARG A 50 3.73 -21.76 -20.56
N GLY A 51 4.60 -21.76 -19.55
CA GLY A 51 5.99 -22.21 -19.64
C GLY A 51 6.14 -23.74 -19.63
N TRP A 52 7.37 -24.20 -19.88
CA TRP A 52 7.73 -25.62 -20.04
C TRP A 52 7.64 -26.47 -18.76
N ASP A 53 7.38 -25.87 -17.60
CA ASP A 53 7.37 -26.54 -16.28
C ASP A 53 6.05 -26.27 -15.55
N ALA A 54 4.99 -26.95 -16.00
CA ALA A 54 3.62 -26.77 -15.51
C ALA A 54 3.41 -27.28 -14.07
N ASP A 55 4.35 -28.08 -13.54
CA ASP A 55 4.23 -28.75 -12.24
C ASP A 55 4.60 -27.83 -11.06
N ARG A 56 5.19 -26.64 -11.33
CA ARG A 56 5.59 -25.70 -10.29
C ARG A 56 5.44 -24.24 -10.74
N THR A 57 4.24 -23.69 -10.57
CA THR A 57 4.00 -22.26 -10.88
C THR A 57 4.78 -21.39 -9.89
N VAL A 58 5.67 -20.53 -10.40
CA VAL A 58 6.47 -19.59 -9.58
C VAL A 58 6.15 -18.14 -9.95
N VAL A 59 5.80 -17.34 -8.94
CA VAL A 59 5.60 -15.89 -9.05
C VAL A 59 6.75 -15.19 -8.32
N ARG A 60 7.44 -14.27 -8.99
CA ARG A 60 8.57 -13.53 -8.38
C ARG A 60 8.10 -12.14 -7.97
N VAL A 61 8.17 -11.86 -6.67
CA VAL A 61 7.84 -10.55 -6.08
C VAL A 61 9.15 -9.95 -5.60
N LEU A 62 9.72 -9.04 -6.39
CA LEU A 62 11.04 -8.47 -6.15
C LEU A 62 10.92 -6.97 -5.82
N GLY A 63 11.92 -6.43 -5.13
CA GLY A 63 12.01 -5.00 -4.81
C GLY A 63 11.30 -4.60 -3.51
N ALA A 64 10.83 -5.58 -2.73
CA ALA A 64 10.28 -5.37 -1.40
C ALA A 64 10.94 -6.34 -0.40
N PRO A 65 11.09 -5.93 0.88
CA PRO A 65 11.49 -6.81 1.96
C PRO A 65 10.59 -8.05 2.08
N SER A 66 11.15 -9.21 2.39
CA SER A 66 10.42 -10.49 2.39
C SER A 66 9.32 -10.56 3.44
N ASP A 67 9.54 -9.93 4.59
CA ASP A 67 8.56 -9.71 5.66
C ASP A 67 7.38 -8.85 5.17
N ALA A 68 7.64 -7.79 4.41
CA ALA A 68 6.60 -6.97 3.79
C ALA A 68 5.81 -7.76 2.73
N VAL A 69 6.48 -8.63 1.95
CA VAL A 69 5.79 -9.52 1.00
C VAL A 69 4.93 -10.55 1.73
N ALA A 70 5.42 -11.13 2.83
CA ALA A 70 4.64 -12.05 3.65
C ALA A 70 3.41 -11.36 4.25
N ALA A 71 3.56 -10.13 4.77
CA ALA A 71 2.45 -9.33 5.26
C ALA A 71 1.44 -9.00 4.15
N PHE A 72 1.92 -8.62 2.97
CA PHE A 72 1.07 -8.39 1.80
C PHE A 72 0.24 -9.63 1.44
N LEU A 73 0.88 -10.80 1.35
CA LEU A 73 0.17 -12.06 1.08
C LEU A 73 -0.85 -12.37 2.17
N HIS A 74 -0.51 -12.19 3.45
CA HIS A 74 -1.44 -12.41 4.55
C HIS A 74 -2.67 -11.50 4.45
N PHE A 75 -2.51 -10.23 4.07
CA PHE A 75 -3.64 -9.34 3.78
C PHE A 75 -4.56 -9.89 2.66
N LEU A 76 -4.01 -10.46 1.59
CA LEU A 76 -4.81 -11.05 0.51
C LEU A 76 -5.62 -12.26 0.98
N TYR A 77 -5.10 -13.02 1.96
CA TYR A 77 -5.79 -14.16 2.55
C TYR A 77 -6.87 -13.75 3.55
N CYS A 78 -6.63 -12.70 4.34
CA CYS A 78 -7.58 -12.24 5.35
C CYS A 78 -8.79 -11.52 4.77
N CYS A 79 -8.65 -10.85 3.62
CA CYS A 79 -9.69 -10.00 3.06
C CYS A 79 -9.92 -10.22 1.54
N PRO A 80 -10.50 -11.37 1.15
CA PRO A 80 -10.99 -11.55 -0.21
C PRO A 80 -12.32 -10.81 -0.48
N ASP A 81 -13.02 -10.34 0.56
CA ASP A 81 -14.32 -9.65 0.48
C ASP A 81 -14.26 -8.26 1.14
N PRO A 82 -14.70 -7.18 0.45
CA PRO A 82 -14.79 -5.82 1.01
C PRO A 82 -15.61 -5.72 2.31
N SER A 83 -16.54 -6.65 2.56
CA SER A 83 -17.32 -6.68 3.82
C SER A 83 -16.46 -7.00 5.06
N ARG A 84 -15.33 -7.71 4.87
CA ARG A 84 -14.41 -8.12 5.95
C ARG A 84 -13.26 -7.14 6.16
N GLU A 85 -13.16 -6.05 5.39
CA GLU A 85 -12.14 -5.01 5.54
C GLU A 85 -12.09 -4.46 6.97
N LYS A 86 -13.24 -4.33 7.64
CA LYS A 86 -13.34 -3.86 9.02
C LYS A 86 -12.90 -4.90 10.05
N ALA A 87 -13.06 -6.19 9.76
CA ALA A 87 -12.65 -7.27 10.67
C ALA A 87 -11.13 -7.43 10.66
N ALA A 88 -10.52 -7.44 9.47
CA ALA A 88 -9.05 -7.42 9.32
C ALA A 88 -8.42 -6.12 9.87
N ALA A 89 -9.22 -5.07 10.07
CA ALA A 89 -8.78 -3.83 10.71
C ALA A 89 -8.66 -3.91 12.24
N ALA A 90 -9.39 -4.82 12.85
CA ALA A 90 -9.44 -4.97 14.30
C ALA A 90 -8.37 -5.94 14.83
N GLU A 91 -7.60 -6.56 13.95
CA GLU A 91 -6.51 -7.45 14.34
C GLU A 91 -5.24 -6.62 14.61
N ASP A 92 -4.69 -6.73 15.82
CA ASP A 92 -3.45 -6.04 16.23
C ASP A 92 -2.30 -6.27 15.25
N TRP A 93 -2.19 -7.49 14.71
CA TRP A 93 -1.18 -7.83 13.70
C TRP A 93 -1.26 -6.94 12.46
N GLY A 94 -2.47 -6.57 12.03
CA GLY A 94 -2.67 -5.74 10.84
C GLY A 94 -2.13 -4.33 11.04
N GLU A 95 -2.32 -3.75 12.23
CA GLU A 95 -1.78 -2.43 12.58
C GLU A 95 -0.26 -2.46 12.73
N ASP A 96 0.29 -3.52 13.33
CA ASP A 96 1.74 -3.71 13.45
C ASP A 96 2.41 -3.82 12.08
N ALA A 97 1.84 -4.63 11.18
CA ALA A 97 2.33 -4.78 9.81
C ALA A 97 2.25 -3.46 9.02
N LEU A 98 1.16 -2.70 9.18
CA LEU A 98 1.00 -1.38 8.55
C LEU A 98 2.01 -0.36 9.10
N GLY A 99 2.30 -0.41 10.40
CA GLY A 99 3.32 0.43 11.04
C GLY A 99 4.73 0.10 10.58
N ALA A 100 5.09 -1.18 10.56
CA ALA A 100 6.43 -1.65 10.20
C ALA A 100 6.72 -1.55 8.69
N HIS A 101 5.73 -1.83 7.85
CA HIS A 101 5.93 -2.03 6.41
C HIS A 101 5.10 -1.08 5.53
N GLY A 102 4.53 0.00 6.06
CA GLY A 102 3.59 0.87 5.34
C GLY A 102 4.05 1.33 3.95
N ALA A 103 5.32 1.71 3.78
CA ALA A 103 5.85 2.12 2.48
C ALA A 103 5.92 0.97 1.47
N ALA A 104 6.46 -0.18 1.89
CA ALA A 104 6.57 -1.37 1.05
C ALA A 104 5.19 -1.94 0.71
N LEU A 105 4.26 -1.97 1.67
CA LEU A 105 2.89 -2.41 1.46
C LEU A 105 2.14 -1.49 0.49
N LEU A 106 2.35 -0.17 0.54
CA LEU A 106 1.73 0.76 -0.38
C LEU A 106 2.23 0.52 -1.82
N ALA A 107 3.53 0.34 -1.99
CA ALA A 107 4.15 0.03 -3.28
C ALA A 107 3.65 -1.31 -3.83
N LEU A 108 3.59 -2.36 -3.01
CA LEU A 108 3.06 -3.67 -3.39
C LEU A 108 1.57 -3.58 -3.77
N ALA A 109 0.74 -2.91 -2.96
CA ALA A 109 -0.67 -2.75 -3.24
C ALA A 109 -0.92 -1.96 -4.54
N HIS A 110 -0.09 -0.96 -4.84
CA HIS A 110 -0.13 -0.24 -6.11
C HIS A 110 0.32 -1.11 -7.28
N ALA A 111 1.51 -1.72 -7.21
CA ALA A 111 2.10 -2.53 -8.27
C ALA A 111 1.23 -3.73 -8.64
N TYR A 112 0.65 -4.41 -7.65
CA TYR A 112 -0.25 -5.54 -7.85
C TYR A 112 -1.72 -5.13 -7.96
N ARG A 113 -2.04 -3.83 -8.04
CA ARG A 113 -3.39 -3.30 -8.25
C ARG A 113 -4.43 -3.87 -7.28
N VAL A 114 -4.17 -3.75 -5.98
CA VAL A 114 -5.07 -4.15 -4.89
C VAL A 114 -5.65 -2.87 -4.24
N PRO A 115 -6.77 -2.32 -4.74
CA PRO A 115 -7.16 -0.94 -4.42
C PRO A 115 -7.64 -0.77 -2.98
N TRP A 116 -8.27 -1.79 -2.40
CA TRP A 116 -8.73 -1.75 -1.01
C TRP A 116 -7.55 -1.69 -0.04
N LEU A 117 -6.52 -2.51 -0.27
CA LEU A 117 -5.32 -2.53 0.56
C LEU A 117 -4.56 -1.23 0.40
N LYS A 118 -4.43 -0.73 -0.83
CA LYS A 118 -3.83 0.58 -1.10
C LYS A 118 -4.51 1.68 -0.28
N ARG A 119 -5.84 1.79 -0.31
CA ARG A 119 -6.60 2.77 0.49
C ARG A 119 -6.38 2.62 2.00
N ARG A 120 -6.31 1.38 2.49
CA ARG A 120 -6.07 1.07 3.91
C ARG A 120 -4.67 1.52 4.33
N VAL A 121 -3.66 1.17 3.54
CA VAL A 121 -2.26 1.57 3.81
C VAL A 121 -2.11 3.08 3.72
N GLU A 122 -2.71 3.74 2.72
CA GLU A 122 -2.74 5.21 2.62
C GLU A 122 -3.28 5.86 3.90
N ALA A 123 -4.39 5.36 4.44
CA ALA A 123 -4.98 5.87 5.68
C ALA A 123 -4.07 5.64 6.89
N ALA A 124 -3.45 4.46 7.01
CA ALA A 124 -2.56 4.13 8.12
C ALA A 124 -1.27 4.97 8.09
N VAL A 125 -0.67 5.17 6.91
CA VAL A 125 0.51 6.02 6.74
C VAL A 125 0.16 7.48 7.02
N ALA A 126 -0.99 7.97 6.54
CA ALA A 126 -1.47 9.32 6.79
C ALA A 126 -1.74 9.57 8.30
N ALA A 127 -2.30 8.59 9.02
CA ALA A 127 -2.57 8.71 10.45
C ALA A 127 -1.31 8.82 11.31
N ARG A 128 -0.17 8.32 10.82
CA ARG A 128 1.14 8.34 11.50
C ARG A 128 2.08 9.41 10.91
N LEU A 129 1.53 10.32 10.10
CA LEU A 129 2.32 11.32 9.40
C LEU A 129 2.86 12.37 10.38
N THR A 130 4.16 12.63 10.32
CA THR A 130 4.86 13.66 11.08
C THR A 130 5.58 14.62 10.13
N ALA A 131 5.90 15.82 10.59
CA ALA A 131 6.60 16.82 9.77
C ALA A 131 7.93 16.28 9.21
N GLU A 132 8.64 15.46 10.00
CA GLU A 132 9.90 14.83 9.57
C GLU A 132 9.70 13.85 8.42
N ARG A 133 8.59 13.10 8.44
CA ARG A 133 8.27 12.09 7.42
C ARG A 133 7.46 12.63 6.25
N ALA A 134 7.09 13.92 6.26
CA ALA A 134 6.16 14.51 5.30
C ALA A 134 6.69 14.44 3.87
N VAL A 135 7.99 14.71 3.67
CA VAL A 135 8.63 14.72 2.35
C VAL A 135 8.76 13.31 1.78
N ASP A 136 9.19 12.34 2.60
CA ASP A 136 9.29 10.94 2.18
C ASP A 136 7.91 10.36 1.85
N ALA A 137 6.90 10.68 2.67
CA ALA A 137 5.52 10.27 2.44
C ALA A 137 4.93 10.90 1.18
N LEU A 138 5.28 12.16 0.87
CA LEU A 138 4.86 12.82 -0.36
C LEU A 138 5.47 12.14 -1.59
N LYS A 139 6.79 11.87 -1.55
CA LYS A 139 7.47 11.15 -2.62
C LYS A 139 6.87 9.75 -2.82
N LEU A 140 6.62 9.04 -1.72
CA LEU A 140 5.96 7.75 -1.75
C LEU A 140 4.55 7.87 -2.37
N ALA A 141 3.81 8.92 -2.04
CA ALA A 141 2.47 9.14 -2.56
C ALA A 141 2.48 9.38 -4.07
N ALA A 142 3.43 10.16 -4.58
CA ALA A 142 3.64 10.39 -6.00
C ALA A 142 4.00 9.09 -6.74
N LEU A 143 4.92 8.30 -6.20
CA LEU A 143 5.35 7.03 -6.81
C LEU A 143 4.27 5.95 -6.86
N CYS A 144 3.29 6.02 -5.95
CA CYS A 144 2.25 5.02 -5.82
C CYS A 144 0.87 5.51 -6.26
N ASP A 145 0.75 6.70 -6.89
CA ASP A 145 -0.52 7.36 -7.23
C ASP A 145 -1.50 7.41 -6.04
N ALA A 146 -1.05 7.82 -4.86
CA ALA A 146 -1.80 7.75 -3.60
C ALA A 146 -2.38 9.13 -3.20
N PRO A 147 -3.54 9.54 -3.76
CA PRO A 147 -4.06 10.90 -3.61
C PRO A 147 -4.47 11.23 -2.16
N ARG A 148 -4.88 10.25 -1.35
CA ARG A 148 -5.29 10.53 0.04
C ARG A 148 -4.07 10.84 0.90
N LEU A 149 -2.98 10.10 0.68
CA LEU A 149 -1.72 10.36 1.34
C LEU A 149 -1.13 11.71 0.89
N HIS A 150 -1.18 12.00 -0.41
CA HIS A 150 -0.76 13.29 -0.95
C HIS A 150 -1.51 14.46 -0.31
N LEU A 151 -2.84 14.37 -0.22
CA LEU A 151 -3.66 15.39 0.46
C LEU A 151 -3.34 15.52 1.96
N ALA A 152 -3.04 14.41 2.64
CA ALA A 152 -2.62 14.44 4.05
C ALA A 152 -1.28 15.18 4.23
N CYS A 153 -0.33 14.96 3.32
CA CYS A 153 0.93 15.72 3.27
C CYS A 153 0.67 17.21 3.04
N ALA A 154 -0.21 17.57 2.10
CA ALA A 154 -0.61 18.96 1.84
C ALA A 154 -1.18 19.65 3.09
N ARG A 155 -2.11 18.99 3.78
CA ARG A 155 -2.72 19.52 5.00
C ARG A 155 -1.72 19.67 6.15
N LEU A 156 -0.78 18.74 6.29
CA LEU A 156 0.24 18.83 7.32
C LEU A 156 1.20 20.00 7.04
N ALA A 157 1.59 20.17 5.78
CA ALA A 157 2.45 21.27 5.36
C ALA A 157 1.77 22.64 5.51
N ALA A 158 0.46 22.74 5.22
CA ALA A 158 -0.34 23.94 5.50
C ALA A 158 -0.31 24.31 6.99
N LYS A 159 -0.50 23.30 7.85
CA LYS A 159 -0.60 23.48 9.30
C LYS A 159 0.72 23.90 9.95
N ASP A 160 1.84 23.31 9.54
CA ASP A 160 3.15 23.57 10.15
C ASP A 160 4.28 23.49 9.11
N LEU A 161 4.27 24.45 8.19
CA LEU A 161 5.27 24.55 7.13
C LEU A 161 6.70 24.68 7.69
N ALA A 162 6.85 25.44 8.78
CA ALA A 162 8.15 25.68 9.39
C ALA A 162 8.78 24.39 9.95
N ALA A 163 7.97 23.46 10.47
CA ALA A 163 8.47 22.14 10.85
C ALA A 163 8.90 21.31 9.63
N VAL A 164 8.09 21.29 8.56
CA VAL A 164 8.41 20.53 7.33
C VAL A 164 9.71 21.05 6.69
N GLN A 165 9.91 22.36 6.61
CA GLN A 165 11.12 22.96 6.04
C GLN A 165 12.40 22.63 6.82
N ARG A 166 12.28 22.39 8.13
CA ARG A 166 13.42 22.00 8.98
C ARG A 166 13.80 20.53 8.87
N SER A 167 12.89 19.68 8.34
CA SER A 167 13.12 18.25 8.18
C SER A 167 14.35 17.96 7.33
N GLU A 168 14.96 16.79 7.57
CA GLU A 168 16.07 16.32 6.73
C GLU A 168 15.61 16.06 5.30
N GLY A 169 14.39 15.51 5.14
CA GLY A 169 13.79 15.24 3.84
C GLY A 169 13.67 16.50 2.97
N TRP A 170 13.25 17.63 3.55
CA TRP A 170 13.15 18.90 2.81
C TRP A 170 14.52 19.41 2.37
N ARG A 171 15.50 19.39 3.29
CA ARG A 171 16.89 19.79 2.99
C ARG A 171 17.55 18.86 1.97
N PHE A 172 17.19 17.58 1.94
CA PHE A 172 17.68 16.62 0.96
C PHE A 172 17.07 16.86 -0.42
N ALA A 173 15.75 17.02 -0.49
CA ALA A 173 15.03 17.33 -1.73
C ALA A 173 15.60 18.58 -2.40
N GLY A 174 15.80 19.66 -1.64
CA GLY A 174 16.35 20.90 -2.17
C GLY A 174 17.79 20.82 -2.71
N ARG A 175 18.55 19.77 -2.35
CA ARG A 175 19.94 19.58 -2.80
C ARG A 175 20.08 18.56 -3.92
N HIS A 176 19.15 17.61 -4.01
CA HIS A 176 19.33 16.41 -4.84
C HIS A 176 18.16 16.09 -5.76
N ASP A 177 17.00 16.72 -5.60
CA ASP A 177 15.78 16.37 -6.34
C ASP A 177 14.92 17.61 -6.62
N ALA A 178 15.28 18.35 -7.68
CA ALA A 178 14.58 19.58 -8.08
C ALA A 178 13.10 19.33 -8.45
N GLY A 179 12.78 18.13 -8.96
CA GLY A 179 11.41 17.74 -9.27
C GLY A 179 10.56 17.60 -8.00
N LEU A 180 11.07 16.86 -7.01
CA LEU A 180 10.43 16.74 -5.71
C LEU A 180 10.30 18.09 -5.00
N GLN A 181 11.32 18.95 -5.09
CA GLN A 181 11.26 20.30 -4.55
C GLN A 181 10.15 21.14 -5.20
N LEU A 182 9.96 21.03 -6.52
CA LEU A 182 8.88 21.73 -7.21
C LEU A 182 7.51 21.19 -6.78
N GLU A 183 7.35 19.88 -6.67
CA GLU A 183 6.11 19.24 -6.21
C GLU A 183 5.76 19.67 -4.78
N LEU A 184 6.76 19.73 -3.90
CA LEU A 184 6.62 20.31 -2.56
C LEU A 184 6.15 21.77 -2.62
N LEU A 185 6.77 22.61 -3.45
CA LEU A 185 6.38 24.02 -3.60
C LEU A 185 4.96 24.18 -4.17
N GLN A 186 4.56 23.34 -5.11
CA GLN A 186 3.19 23.32 -5.66
C GLN A 186 2.18 22.94 -4.58
N LEU A 187 2.50 21.92 -3.79
CA LEU A 187 1.68 21.48 -2.67
C LEU A 187 1.52 22.56 -1.59
N LEU A 188 2.56 23.38 -1.36
CA LEU A 188 2.46 24.56 -0.50
C LEU A 188 1.60 25.66 -1.09
N HIS A 189 1.72 25.90 -2.39
CA HIS A 189 0.86 26.86 -3.07
C HIS A 189 -0.61 26.45 -2.94
N ASP A 190 -0.92 25.18 -3.19
CA ASP A 190 -2.27 24.65 -3.10
C ASP A 190 -2.81 24.71 -1.66
N ALA A 191 -1.96 24.43 -0.67
CA ALA A 191 -2.27 24.58 0.75
C ALA A 191 -2.59 26.04 1.13
N ASP A 192 -1.75 26.99 0.74
CA ASP A 192 -1.98 28.43 0.99
C ASP A 192 -3.28 28.91 0.33
N GLN A 193 -3.59 28.42 -0.88
CA GLN A 193 -4.87 28.74 -1.54
C GLN A 193 -6.07 28.16 -0.78
N ILE A 194 -5.93 26.98 -0.15
CA ILE A 194 -6.98 26.40 0.70
C ILE A 194 -7.19 27.27 1.94
N ASP A 195 -6.12 27.66 2.64
CA ASP A 195 -6.22 28.48 3.85
C ASP A 195 -6.79 29.88 3.53
N ALA A 196 -6.36 30.49 2.43
CA ALA A 196 -6.93 31.76 1.96
C ALA A 196 -8.42 31.66 1.63
N ARG A 197 -8.88 30.51 1.11
CA ARG A 197 -10.31 30.24 0.87
C ARG A 197 -11.07 30.05 2.18
N VAL A 198 -10.54 29.27 3.12
CA VAL A 198 -11.17 29.04 4.43
C VAL A 198 -11.29 30.35 5.21
N CYS A 199 -10.25 31.19 5.22
CA CYS A 199 -10.29 32.52 5.85
C CYS A 199 -11.31 33.46 5.16
N LYS A 200 -11.44 33.43 3.83
CA LYS A 200 -12.45 34.20 3.10
C LYS A 200 -13.89 33.77 3.44
N PHE A 201 -14.12 32.47 3.63
CA PHE A 201 -15.44 31.96 4.03
C PHE A 201 -15.75 32.22 5.51
N GLY A 202 -14.75 32.20 6.40
CA GLY A 202 -14.92 32.51 7.82
C GLY A 202 -15.18 33.99 8.13
N HIS A 203 -14.83 34.90 7.21
CA HIS A 203 -15.10 36.35 7.33
C HIS A 203 -16.45 36.79 6.73
N MET A 204 -17.19 35.85 6.14
CA MET A 204 -18.48 36.09 5.46
C MET A 204 -19.67 35.44 6.19
N LEU A 205 -19.43 34.91 7.40
CA LEU A 205 -20.39 34.45 8.40
C LEU A 205 -20.26 35.32 9.65
#